data_AF-A0A8J9S8E1-F1
#
_entry.id   AF-A0A8J9S8E1-F1
#
_cell.length_a   1.000
_cell.length_b   1.000
_cell.length_c   1.000
_cell.angle_alpha   90.00
_cell.angle_beta   90.00
_cell.angle_gamma   90.00
#
_symmetry.space_group_name_H-M   'P 1'
#
loop_
_entity.id
_entity.type
_entity.pdbx_description
1 polymer ?
#
loop_
_entity_poly.entity_id
_entity_poly.type
_entity_poly.pdbx_seq_one_letter_code
_entity_poly.pdbx_strand_id
1 'polypeptide(L)'
;MSAVARGCGSIFIPDSQHNSNSSGGVQQQATAQQAQETQEAKKGGDLVRLLSSTSSCVLQPHAFFVSWQGVVTLAYRGFPPALVRLKQQLDAKHPGLPKENPGSKWPKTSLGCVRDKCRLAPQQLDTLLRICREESEILREDRLASQGFLVDRAAVAVFECRSLERLVSWQEVAFSGEVDMAEPEAEETERVDRIMAEAEAPDYWFAASRDGNREGHYRGDHLGVTLAFGLPLEEGNVEAATQIGALIGRFRQRVDAELPGMYAWFGDSSLHVTLRGVI
;
A
#
# COMPACT_ATOMS: atom_id res chain seq x y z
N MET A 1 0.31 -8.34 -25.59
CA MET A 1 0.84 -9.71 -25.76
C MET A 1 1.49 -10.12 -24.45
N SER A 2 1.11 -11.30 -23.97
CA SER A 2 1.55 -12.01 -22.75
C SER A 2 1.07 -11.46 -21.40
N ALA A 3 -0.10 -11.94 -20.97
CA ALA A 3 -0.54 -11.96 -19.58
C ALA A 3 -0.12 -13.28 -18.95
N VAL A 4 0.55 -13.24 -17.80
CA VAL A 4 0.93 -14.44 -17.03
C VAL A 4 -0.23 -14.77 -16.09
N ALA A 5 -1.00 -15.79 -16.45
CA ALA A 5 -2.07 -16.35 -15.63
C ALA A 5 -1.49 -17.17 -14.46
N ARG A 6 -1.97 -16.93 -13.24
CA ARG A 6 -1.67 -17.75 -12.06
C ARG A 6 -2.60 -18.96 -12.05
N GLY A 7 -2.04 -20.16 -12.22
CA GLY A 7 -2.78 -21.42 -12.19
C GLY A 7 -3.03 -21.90 -10.75
N CYS A 8 -4.30 -22.14 -10.43
CA CYS A 8 -4.75 -22.79 -9.21
C CYS A 8 -4.86 -24.30 -9.47
N GLY A 9 -4.02 -25.11 -8.83
CA GLY A 9 -4.03 -26.56 -8.99
C GLY A 9 -5.03 -27.22 -8.05
N SER A 10 -6.02 -27.92 -8.61
CA SER A 10 -6.92 -28.81 -7.88
C SER A 10 -6.21 -30.15 -7.60
N ILE A 11 -6.29 -30.63 -6.37
CA ILE A 11 -5.78 -31.95 -5.99
C ILE A 11 -6.96 -32.93 -5.85
N PHE A 12 -6.78 -34.04 -6.54
CA PHE A 12 -7.62 -35.22 -6.67
C PHE A 12 -7.62 -36.05 -5.37
N ILE A 13 -8.80 -36.49 -4.90
CA ILE A 13 -8.94 -37.42 -3.77
C ILE A 13 -9.14 -38.84 -4.34
N PRO A 14 -8.33 -39.83 -3.96
CA PRO A 14 -8.72 -41.22 -4.09
C PRO A 14 -8.98 -41.90 -2.73
N ASP A 15 -9.88 -42.87 -2.81
CA ASP A 15 -10.52 -43.60 -1.74
C ASP A 15 -9.61 -44.34 -0.75
N SER A 16 -10.18 -44.47 0.43
CA SER A 16 -9.75 -45.22 1.61
C SER A 16 -9.61 -46.73 1.38
N GLN A 17 -8.48 -47.28 1.84
CA GLN A 17 -8.40 -48.69 2.27
C GLN A 17 -7.75 -48.82 3.65
N HIS A 18 -8.37 -49.68 4.45
CA HIS A 18 -7.95 -50.14 5.77
C HIS A 18 -6.52 -50.68 5.80
N ASN A 19 -5.74 -50.28 6.81
CA ASN A 19 -4.73 -51.17 7.38
C ASN A 19 -4.43 -50.87 8.85
N SER A 20 -4.12 -51.93 9.57
CA SER A 20 -4.06 -52.08 11.02
C SER A 20 -2.66 -51.84 11.62
N ASN A 21 -2.67 -51.40 12.89
CA ASN A 21 -1.64 -51.54 13.94
C ASN A 21 -0.14 -51.29 13.62
N SER A 22 0.38 -50.15 14.11
CA SER A 22 1.71 -50.11 14.75
C SER A 22 1.86 -48.85 15.63
N SER A 23 1.57 -48.99 16.92
CA SER A 23 1.73 -47.94 17.94
C SER A 23 3.19 -47.88 18.40
N GLY A 24 3.99 -47.00 17.82
CA GLY A 24 5.40 -46.82 18.24
C GLY A 24 6.20 -45.70 17.60
N GLY A 25 5.71 -45.04 16.53
CA GLY A 25 6.49 -44.03 15.77
C GLY A 25 5.99 -42.58 15.83
N VAL A 26 4.80 -42.32 16.38
CA VAL A 26 4.12 -41.02 16.24
C VAL A 26 4.78 -39.89 17.04
N GLN A 27 5.50 -40.21 18.12
CA GLN A 27 6.10 -39.21 18.99
C GLN A 27 7.42 -38.60 18.47
N GLN A 28 8.12 -39.27 17.54
CA GLN A 28 9.38 -38.77 16.96
C GLN A 28 9.18 -37.90 15.70
N GLN A 29 8.08 -38.09 14.96
CA GLN A 29 7.79 -37.27 13.77
C GLN A 29 7.29 -35.88 14.12
N ALA A 30 6.49 -35.72 15.18
CA ALA A 30 6.02 -34.41 15.63
C ALA A 30 7.16 -33.51 16.14
N THR A 31 8.18 -34.08 16.78
CA THR A 31 9.36 -33.34 17.27
C THR A 31 10.30 -32.93 16.14
N ALA A 32 10.40 -33.73 15.07
CA ALA A 32 11.21 -33.40 13.90
C ALA A 32 10.59 -32.31 13.02
N GLN A 33 9.25 -32.31 12.85
CA GLN A 33 8.52 -31.25 12.15
C GLN A 33 8.57 -29.92 12.91
N GLN A 34 8.37 -29.93 14.24
CA GLN A 34 8.54 -28.73 15.07
C GLN A 34 10.00 -28.23 15.08
N ALA A 35 10.99 -29.13 15.02
CA ALA A 35 12.40 -28.74 14.91
C ALA A 35 12.76 -28.17 13.52
N GLN A 36 12.11 -28.63 12.44
CA GLN A 36 12.26 -28.07 11.09
C GLN A 36 11.60 -26.70 10.95
N GLU A 37 10.39 -26.49 11.47
CA GLU A 37 9.74 -25.17 11.51
C GLU A 37 10.56 -24.16 12.33
N THR A 38 11.17 -24.62 13.43
CA THR A 38 12.07 -23.79 14.27
C THR A 38 13.42 -23.52 13.58
N GLN A 39 13.86 -24.36 12.64
CA GLN A 39 15.10 -24.15 11.86
C GLN A 39 14.88 -23.26 10.62
N GLU A 40 13.72 -23.33 9.96
CA GLU A 40 13.39 -22.42 8.85
C GLU A 40 13.11 -20.99 9.33
N ALA A 41 12.45 -20.83 10.49
CA ALA A 41 12.30 -19.53 11.14
C ALA A 41 13.66 -18.87 11.50
N LYS A 42 14.71 -19.67 11.69
CA LYS A 42 16.07 -19.18 11.95
C LYS A 42 16.84 -18.78 10.69
N LYS A 43 16.39 -19.12 9.48
CA LYS A 43 17.06 -18.79 8.21
C LYS A 43 16.63 -17.47 7.57
N GLY A 44 15.57 -16.83 8.07
CA GLY A 44 15.19 -15.48 7.62
C GLY A 44 16.24 -14.44 8.03
N GLY A 45 16.65 -13.58 7.09
CA GLY A 45 17.47 -12.41 7.41
C GLY A 45 16.76 -11.48 8.40
N ASP A 46 17.49 -10.57 9.05
CA ASP A 46 16.96 -9.75 10.14
C ASP A 46 15.72 -8.92 9.77
N LEU A 47 15.64 -8.47 8.51
CA LEU A 47 14.45 -7.81 7.97
C LEU A 47 13.22 -8.73 7.95
N VAL A 48 13.36 -9.97 7.48
CA VAL A 48 12.26 -10.95 7.45
C VAL A 48 11.77 -11.22 8.87
N ARG A 49 12.69 -11.41 9.82
CA ARG A 49 12.31 -11.61 11.24
C ARG A 49 11.55 -10.41 11.79
N LEU A 50 12.00 -9.19 11.49
CA LEU A 50 11.34 -7.97 11.93
C LEU A 50 9.92 -7.86 11.37
N LEU A 51 9.76 -8.05 10.05
CA LEU A 51 8.45 -8.02 9.39
C LEU A 51 7.53 -9.11 9.94
N SER A 52 8.02 -10.36 10.03
CA SER A 52 7.22 -11.46 10.58
C SER A 52 6.83 -11.26 12.03
N SER A 53 7.62 -10.54 12.83
CA SER A 53 7.27 -10.21 14.23
C SER A 53 6.33 -8.99 14.37
N THR A 54 6.01 -8.30 13.28
CA THR A 54 5.08 -7.17 13.30
C THR A 54 3.65 -7.69 13.36
N SER A 55 2.81 -7.07 14.19
CA SER A 55 1.37 -7.36 14.24
C SER A 55 0.66 -6.88 12.98
N SER A 56 -0.26 -7.69 12.47
CA SER A 56 -1.21 -7.22 11.45
C SER A 56 -2.00 -6.03 11.99
N CYS A 57 -2.42 -5.10 11.13
CA CYS A 57 -3.16 -3.90 11.57
C CYS A 57 -4.10 -3.38 10.48
N VAL A 58 -4.93 -2.40 10.80
CA VAL A 58 -5.88 -1.81 9.84
C VAL A 58 -5.44 -0.42 9.41
N LEU A 59 -5.29 -0.21 8.11
CA LEU A 59 -5.01 1.10 7.52
C LEU A 59 -6.30 1.73 6.98
N GLN A 60 -6.78 2.78 7.65
CA GLN A 60 -8.07 3.40 7.35
C GLN A 60 -7.95 4.52 6.31
N PRO A 61 -8.64 4.43 5.16
CA PRO A 61 -8.69 5.50 4.17
C PRO A 61 -9.36 6.74 4.78
N HIS A 62 -8.91 7.92 4.38
CA HIS A 62 -9.35 9.18 4.96
C HIS A 62 -9.95 10.13 3.92
N ALA A 63 -9.22 10.36 2.83
CA ALA A 63 -9.61 11.34 1.82
C ALA A 63 -8.86 11.13 0.50
N PHE A 64 -9.49 11.51 -0.61
CA PHE A 64 -8.77 11.85 -1.82
C PHE A 64 -8.10 13.22 -1.65
N PHE A 65 -6.88 13.35 -2.16
CA PHE A 65 -6.05 14.53 -1.94
C PHE A 65 -5.19 14.86 -3.15
N VAL A 66 -4.96 16.16 -3.38
CA VAL A 66 -4.01 16.64 -4.38
C VAL A 66 -2.73 17.00 -3.66
N SER A 67 -1.71 16.14 -3.75
CA SER A 67 -0.38 16.42 -3.22
C SER A 67 0.36 17.43 -4.10
N TRP A 68 1.53 17.87 -3.63
CA TRP A 68 2.39 18.77 -4.39
C TRP A 68 2.68 18.22 -5.79
N GLN A 69 2.89 19.13 -6.74
CA GLN A 69 3.05 18.82 -8.17
C GLN A 69 1.83 18.09 -8.77
N GLY A 70 0.66 18.20 -8.15
CA GLY A 70 -0.61 17.77 -8.74
C GLY A 70 -0.79 16.26 -8.72
N VAL A 71 -0.01 15.54 -7.93
CA VAL A 71 -0.15 14.08 -7.77
C VAL A 71 -1.40 13.80 -6.96
N VAL A 72 -2.32 13.01 -7.50
CA VAL A 72 -3.54 12.65 -6.81
C VAL A 72 -3.30 11.40 -5.98
N THR A 73 -3.75 11.43 -4.73
CA THR A 73 -3.49 10.38 -3.75
C THR A 73 -4.76 10.00 -2.98
N LEU A 74 -4.83 8.75 -2.54
CA LEU A 74 -5.66 8.34 -1.40
C LEU A 74 -4.83 8.51 -0.13
N ALA A 75 -5.24 9.42 0.74
CA ALA A 75 -4.69 9.63 2.08
C ALA A 75 -5.33 8.66 3.08
N TYR A 76 -4.57 8.30 4.11
CA TYR A 76 -5.05 7.49 5.24
C TYR A 76 -4.96 8.30 6.53
N ARG A 77 -5.70 7.91 7.56
CA ARG A 77 -5.82 8.68 8.82
C ARG A 77 -4.50 8.84 9.60
N GLY A 78 -3.50 8.03 9.29
CA GLY A 78 -2.22 7.97 10.00
C GLY A 78 -1.68 6.54 9.97
N PHE A 79 -0.40 6.35 10.27
CA PHE A 79 0.11 4.99 10.41
C PHE A 79 -0.44 4.37 11.71
N PRO A 80 -1.00 3.16 11.69
CA PRO A 80 -1.37 2.45 12.91
C PRO A 80 -0.13 2.20 13.79
N PRO A 81 -0.31 2.06 15.12
CA PRO A 81 0.81 1.88 16.04
C PRO A 81 1.78 0.75 15.66
N ALA A 82 1.26 -0.36 15.12
CA ALA A 82 2.10 -1.46 14.62
C ALA A 82 3.07 -1.02 13.52
N LEU A 83 2.62 -0.22 12.54
CA LEU A 83 3.47 0.27 11.46
C LEU A 83 4.43 1.37 11.93
N VAL A 84 4.03 2.22 12.87
CA VAL A 84 4.93 3.20 13.51
C VAL A 84 6.07 2.48 14.22
N ARG A 85 5.77 1.47 15.04
CA ARG A 85 6.78 0.64 15.72
C ARG A 85 7.71 -0.05 14.71
N LEU A 86 7.16 -0.61 13.64
CA LEU A 86 7.96 -1.22 12.56
C LEU A 86 8.94 -0.21 11.96
N LYS A 87 8.48 0.99 11.58
CA LYS A 87 9.33 2.05 11.02
C LYS A 87 10.46 2.45 11.98
N GLN A 88 10.13 2.67 13.25
CA GLN A 88 11.12 3.00 14.29
C GLN A 88 12.17 1.89 14.47
N GLN A 89 11.73 0.62 14.47
CA GLN A 89 12.64 -0.52 14.59
C GLN A 89 13.53 -0.71 13.35
N LEU A 90 13.01 -0.43 12.14
CA LEU A 90 13.81 -0.42 10.91
C LEU A 90 14.92 0.63 10.99
N ASP A 91 14.58 1.86 11.37
CA ASP A 91 15.56 2.95 11.46
C ASP A 91 16.60 2.67 12.56
N ALA A 92 16.20 2.09 13.70
CA ALA A 92 17.11 1.74 14.79
C ALA A 92 18.06 0.58 14.42
N LYS A 93 17.56 -0.45 13.73
CA LYS A 93 18.37 -1.62 13.34
C LYS A 93 19.26 -1.37 12.12
N HIS A 94 18.86 -0.42 11.26
CA HIS A 94 19.56 -0.15 10.00
C HIS A 94 19.89 1.34 9.87
N PRO A 95 20.83 1.87 10.68
CA PRO A 95 21.20 3.30 10.66
C PRO A 95 21.84 3.74 9.33
N GLY A 96 22.24 2.80 8.47
CA GLY A 96 22.74 3.07 7.13
C GLY A 96 21.64 3.33 6.08
N LEU A 97 20.36 3.17 6.41
CA LEU A 97 19.28 3.50 5.49
C LEU A 97 19.26 5.01 5.19
N PRO A 98 18.92 5.40 3.94
CA PRO A 98 18.78 6.82 3.61
C PRO A 98 17.68 7.45 4.46
N LYS A 99 17.80 8.76 4.70
CA LYS A 99 16.74 9.52 5.38
C LYS A 99 15.43 9.36 4.63
N GLU A 100 14.36 9.16 5.38
CA GLU A 100 13.04 8.99 4.78
C GLU A 100 12.59 10.28 4.06
N ASN A 101 12.13 10.11 2.83
CA ASN A 101 11.58 11.19 2.02
C ASN A 101 10.30 11.73 2.66
N PRO A 102 10.05 13.05 2.66
CA PRO A 102 8.86 13.64 3.25
C PRO A 102 7.54 12.99 2.79
N GLY A 103 7.49 12.55 1.53
CA GLY A 103 6.31 11.91 0.94
C GLY A 103 5.96 10.52 1.47
N SER A 104 6.86 9.81 2.17
CA SER A 104 6.56 8.49 2.77
C SER A 104 6.47 8.53 4.31
N LYS A 105 6.65 9.71 4.91
CA LYS A 105 6.50 9.92 6.36
C LYS A 105 5.04 9.89 6.86
N TRP A 106 4.09 9.85 5.93
CA TRP A 106 2.67 9.72 6.20
C TRP A 106 2.08 8.73 5.19
N PRO A 107 1.04 7.97 5.58
CA PRO A 107 0.48 6.95 4.72
C PRO A 107 -0.34 7.58 3.60
N LYS A 108 0.02 7.25 2.36
CA LYS A 108 -0.73 7.60 1.16
C LYS A 108 -0.48 6.59 0.06
N THR A 109 -1.44 6.49 -0.85
CA THR A 109 -1.32 5.78 -2.12
C THR A 109 -1.42 6.79 -3.24
N SER A 110 -0.40 6.90 -4.08
CA SER A 110 -0.51 7.71 -5.29
C SER A 110 -1.37 6.99 -6.33
N LEU A 111 -2.43 7.65 -6.81
CA LEU A 111 -3.41 7.09 -7.74
C LEU A 111 -3.10 7.44 -9.19
N GLY A 112 -2.48 8.60 -9.39
CA GLY A 112 -2.07 9.11 -10.70
C GLY A 112 -1.36 10.45 -10.58
N CYS A 113 -0.78 10.89 -11.69
CA CYS A 113 -0.06 12.15 -11.81
C CYS A 113 -0.51 12.93 -13.04
N VAL A 114 -0.19 14.22 -13.06
CA VAL A 114 -0.40 15.06 -14.24
C VAL A 114 0.43 14.52 -15.41
N ARG A 115 -0.15 14.44 -16.60
CA ARG A 115 0.53 14.00 -17.83
C ARG A 115 1.72 14.88 -18.15
N ASP A 116 2.66 14.32 -18.89
CA ASP A 116 3.76 15.12 -19.44
C ASP A 116 3.19 16.24 -20.33
N LYS A 117 3.81 17.43 -20.25
CA LYS A 117 3.40 18.66 -20.95
C LYS A 117 2.08 19.28 -20.48
N CYS A 118 1.43 18.70 -19.47
CA CYS A 118 0.29 19.31 -18.79
C CYS A 118 0.74 20.05 -17.52
N ARG A 119 -0.02 21.09 -17.16
CA ARG A 119 0.13 21.84 -15.91
C ARG A 119 -1.24 22.26 -15.42
N LEU A 120 -1.49 22.09 -14.13
CA LEU A 120 -2.74 22.52 -13.50
C LEU A 120 -2.80 24.05 -13.50
N ALA A 121 -3.80 24.61 -14.17
CA ALA A 121 -4.24 25.99 -13.98
C ALA A 121 -5.00 26.13 -12.65
N PRO A 122 -5.08 27.33 -12.05
CA PRO A 122 -5.81 27.55 -10.80
C PRO A 122 -7.25 27.02 -10.81
N GLN A 123 -8.01 27.29 -11.88
CA GLN A 123 -9.41 26.85 -11.99
C GLN A 123 -9.54 25.31 -12.11
N GLN A 124 -8.54 24.66 -12.71
CA GLN A 124 -8.48 23.20 -12.79
C GLN A 124 -8.15 22.59 -11.42
N LEU A 125 -7.28 23.25 -10.64
CA LEU A 125 -7.04 22.85 -9.26
C LEU A 125 -8.29 23.04 -8.40
N ASP A 126 -9.03 24.14 -8.54
CA ASP A 126 -10.29 24.36 -7.82
C ASP A 126 -11.31 23.25 -8.12
N THR A 127 -11.41 22.86 -9.39
CA THR A 127 -12.24 21.74 -9.85
C THR A 127 -11.79 20.44 -9.19
N LEU A 128 -10.49 20.15 -9.20
CA LEU A 128 -9.94 18.93 -8.63
C LEU A 128 -10.08 18.87 -7.10
N LEU A 129 -9.85 19.98 -6.39
CA LEU A 129 -10.04 20.07 -4.94
C LEU A 129 -11.50 19.89 -4.56
N ARG A 130 -12.43 20.43 -5.35
CA ARG A 130 -13.86 20.18 -5.17
C ARG A 130 -14.20 18.70 -5.35
N ILE A 131 -13.71 18.06 -6.42
CA ILE A 131 -13.89 16.61 -6.62
C ILE A 131 -13.32 15.82 -5.44
N CYS A 132 -12.11 16.15 -4.98
CA CYS A 132 -11.50 15.49 -3.82
C CYS A 132 -12.37 15.61 -2.57
N ARG A 133 -12.91 16.79 -2.25
CA ARG A 133 -13.81 16.96 -1.10
C ARG A 133 -15.06 16.10 -1.22
N GLU A 134 -15.78 16.22 -2.33
CA GLU A 134 -17.05 15.51 -2.53
C GLU A 134 -16.88 13.98 -2.53
N GLU A 135 -15.85 13.47 -3.21
CA GLU A 135 -15.57 12.03 -3.23
C GLU A 135 -15.01 11.52 -1.89
N SER A 136 -14.34 12.39 -1.11
CA SER A 136 -13.88 12.04 0.25
C SER A 136 -15.04 11.92 1.24
N GLU A 137 -16.10 12.72 1.12
CA GLU A 137 -17.28 12.53 1.97
C GLU A 137 -17.93 11.18 1.69
N ILE A 138 -18.06 10.82 0.42
CA ILE A 138 -18.66 9.54 0.04
C ILE A 138 -17.80 8.37 0.53
N LEU A 139 -16.47 8.50 0.44
CA LEU A 139 -15.53 7.53 1.01
C LEU A 139 -15.71 7.36 2.53
N ARG A 140 -15.92 8.47 3.27
CA ARG A 140 -16.11 8.44 4.73
C ARG A 140 -17.46 7.89 5.16
N GLU A 141 -18.52 8.19 4.42
CA GLU A 141 -19.88 7.72 4.69
C GLU A 141 -20.07 6.25 4.31
N ASP A 142 -19.20 5.69 3.47
CA ASP A 142 -19.26 4.29 3.06
C ASP A 142 -18.83 3.34 4.21
N ARG A 143 -19.79 2.51 4.64
CA ARG A 143 -19.61 1.56 5.76
C ARG A 143 -18.58 0.47 5.49
N LEU A 144 -18.41 0.03 4.24
CA LEU A 144 -17.44 -1.01 3.90
C LEU A 144 -16.05 -0.38 3.75
N ALA A 145 -15.94 0.75 3.06
CA ALA A 145 -14.67 1.42 2.86
C ALA A 145 -14.05 1.93 4.18
N SER A 146 -14.88 2.40 5.13
CA SER A 146 -14.45 2.84 6.46
C SER A 146 -13.83 1.73 7.31
N GLN A 147 -14.01 0.45 6.96
CA GLN A 147 -13.29 -0.66 7.62
C GLN A 147 -11.80 -0.70 7.26
N GLY A 148 -11.41 -0.06 6.15
CA GLY A 148 -10.02 0.06 5.72
C GLY A 148 -9.40 -1.22 5.18
N PHE A 149 -8.06 -1.19 5.06
CA PHE A 149 -7.27 -2.32 4.56
C PHE A 149 -6.64 -3.08 5.72
N LEU A 150 -6.83 -4.39 5.76
CA LEU A 150 -6.01 -5.26 6.59
C LEU A 150 -4.59 -5.30 6.01
N VAL A 151 -3.65 -4.78 6.79
CA VAL A 151 -2.21 -4.86 6.52
C VAL A 151 -1.67 -6.03 7.31
N ASP A 152 -1.59 -7.19 6.66
CA ASP A 152 -1.11 -8.47 7.20
C ASP A 152 0.21 -8.93 6.56
N ARG A 153 0.80 -8.09 5.71
CA ARG A 153 2.07 -8.33 5.03
C ARG A 153 2.72 -7.03 4.59
N ALA A 154 4.03 -7.10 4.35
CA ALA A 154 4.77 -6.09 3.62
C ALA A 154 5.65 -6.76 2.57
N ALA A 155 5.94 -6.04 1.50
CA ALA A 155 6.77 -6.52 0.41
C ALA A 155 8.05 -5.71 0.27
N VAL A 156 9.16 -6.39 0.07
CA VAL A 156 10.37 -5.77 -0.49
C VAL A 156 10.19 -5.72 -2.00
N ALA A 157 9.96 -4.53 -2.52
CA ALA A 157 9.75 -4.27 -3.95
C ALA A 157 11.03 -3.70 -4.56
N VAL A 158 11.58 -4.42 -5.55
CA VAL A 158 12.64 -3.93 -6.44
C VAL A 158 11.97 -3.56 -7.75
N PHE A 159 12.12 -2.31 -8.17
CA PHE A 159 11.36 -1.75 -9.29
C PHE A 159 12.24 -1.00 -10.27
N GLU A 160 11.78 -0.88 -11.52
CA GLU A 160 12.43 -0.14 -12.60
C GLU A 160 11.72 1.19 -12.91
N CYS A 161 10.62 1.50 -12.22
CA CYS A 161 9.96 2.80 -12.27
C CYS A 161 9.25 3.12 -10.94
N ARG A 162 9.12 4.41 -10.61
CA ARG A 162 8.61 4.88 -9.31
C ARG A 162 7.12 4.61 -9.08
N SER A 163 6.35 4.36 -10.13
CA SER A 163 4.95 3.92 -9.99
C SER A 163 4.80 2.46 -9.59
N LEU A 164 5.89 1.67 -9.58
CA LEU A 164 5.88 0.21 -9.35
C LEU A 164 5.09 -0.58 -10.42
N GLU A 165 4.76 0.04 -11.56
CA GLU A 165 4.15 -0.66 -12.71
C GLU A 165 5.14 -1.59 -13.42
N ARG A 166 6.46 -1.37 -13.23
CA ARG A 166 7.55 -2.25 -13.68
C ARG A 166 8.36 -2.75 -12.48
N LEU A 167 8.13 -3.99 -12.09
CA LEU A 167 8.80 -4.65 -10.97
C LEU A 167 9.87 -5.62 -11.48
N VAL A 168 11.05 -5.60 -10.85
CA VAL A 168 12.06 -6.66 -10.98
C VAL A 168 11.71 -7.82 -10.04
N SER A 169 11.32 -7.50 -8.80
CA SER A 169 10.89 -8.51 -7.83
C SER A 169 9.95 -7.93 -6.79
N TRP A 170 9.03 -8.77 -6.30
CA TRP A 170 8.11 -8.47 -5.20
C TRP A 170 8.14 -9.64 -4.22
N GLN A 171 8.73 -9.44 -3.05
CA GLN A 171 8.90 -10.48 -2.04
C GLN A 171 8.10 -10.14 -0.80
N GLU A 172 6.99 -10.84 -0.60
CA GLU A 172 6.09 -10.62 0.54
C GLU A 172 6.55 -11.37 1.77
N VAL A 173 6.41 -10.70 2.91
CA VAL A 173 6.59 -11.29 4.24
C VAL A 173 5.31 -11.02 5.02
N ALA A 174 4.63 -12.09 5.41
CA ALA A 174 3.46 -12.01 6.26
C ALA A 174 3.85 -11.51 7.66
N PHE A 175 3.00 -10.65 8.20
CA PHE A 175 2.99 -10.26 9.61
C PHE A 175 2.43 -11.42 10.44
N SER A 176 2.67 -11.40 11.75
CA SER A 176 2.15 -12.45 12.65
C SER A 176 1.64 -11.87 13.96
N GLY A 177 0.88 -12.68 14.70
CA GLY A 177 0.23 -12.28 15.93
C GLY A 177 -1.20 -11.80 15.72
N GLU A 178 -1.78 -11.24 16.77
CA GLU A 178 -3.15 -10.71 16.74
C GLU A 178 -3.23 -9.45 15.89
N VAL A 179 -4.41 -9.20 15.32
CA VAL A 179 -4.68 -7.99 14.55
C VAL A 179 -4.79 -6.81 15.52
N ASP A 180 -3.86 -5.86 15.40
CA ASP A 180 -3.87 -4.58 16.08
C ASP A 180 -4.93 -3.67 15.43
N MET A 181 -6.09 -3.62 16.08
CA MET A 181 -7.23 -2.77 15.69
C MET A 181 -7.13 -1.35 16.25
N ALA A 182 -6.00 -0.98 16.87
CA ALA A 182 -5.82 0.37 17.39
C ALA A 182 -5.83 1.41 16.28
N GLU A 183 -6.54 2.51 16.51
CA GLU A 183 -6.50 3.66 15.63
C GLU A 183 -5.10 4.32 15.67
N PRO A 184 -4.73 5.09 14.63
CA PRO A 184 -3.50 5.88 14.65
C PRO A 184 -3.45 6.80 15.88
N GLU A 185 -2.26 6.97 16.45
CA GLU A 185 -2.06 7.88 17.58
C GLU A 185 -2.33 9.33 17.17
N ALA A 186 -2.66 10.18 18.15
CA ALA A 186 -2.99 11.59 17.91
C ALA A 186 -1.90 12.33 17.13
N GLU A 187 -0.61 12.02 17.37
CA GLU A 187 0.49 12.64 16.62
C GLU A 187 0.45 12.29 15.12
N GLU A 188 0.09 11.05 14.78
CA GLU A 188 -0.04 10.60 13.39
C GLU A 188 -1.25 11.25 12.72
N THR A 189 -2.39 11.31 13.40
CA THR A 189 -3.60 11.97 12.86
C THR A 189 -3.36 13.46 12.66
N GLU A 190 -2.80 14.15 13.65
CA GLU A 190 -2.46 15.58 13.53
C GLU A 190 -1.45 15.85 12.41
N ARG A 191 -0.51 14.93 12.17
CA ARG A 191 0.44 15.06 11.07
C ARG A 191 -0.26 14.99 9.72
N VAL A 192 -1.17 14.04 9.55
CA VAL A 192 -1.98 13.93 8.33
C VAL A 192 -2.86 15.17 8.18
N ASP A 193 -3.56 15.59 9.24
CA ASP A 193 -4.45 16.76 9.21
C ASP A 193 -3.71 18.04 8.80
N ARG A 194 -2.48 18.25 9.32
CA ARG A 194 -1.63 19.39 8.90
C ARG A 194 -1.31 19.35 7.41
N ILE A 195 -1.00 18.18 6.85
CA ILE A 195 -0.69 18.02 5.43
C ILE A 195 -1.94 18.26 4.58
N MET A 196 -3.09 17.74 5.03
CA MET A 196 -4.36 17.93 4.34
C MET A 196 -4.79 19.41 4.33
N ALA A 197 -4.58 20.11 5.44
CA ALA A 197 -4.87 21.54 5.58
C ALA A 197 -4.02 22.42 4.65
N GLU A 198 -2.83 21.97 4.21
CA GLU A 198 -2.03 22.71 3.23
C GLU A 198 -2.82 22.99 1.94
N ALA A 199 -3.67 22.05 1.51
CA ALA A 199 -4.44 22.19 0.28
C ALA A 199 -5.55 23.25 0.34
N GLU A 200 -5.84 23.77 1.53
CA GLU A 200 -6.82 24.85 1.74
C GLU A 200 -6.16 26.24 1.68
N ALA A 201 -4.83 26.32 1.69
CA ALA A 201 -4.12 27.59 1.63
C ALA A 201 -4.38 28.30 0.28
N PRO A 202 -4.65 29.62 0.27
CA PRO A 202 -4.93 30.37 -0.97
C PRO A 202 -3.83 30.27 -2.02
N ASP A 203 -2.59 30.04 -1.60
CA ASP A 203 -1.40 29.94 -2.43
C ASP A 203 -0.96 28.49 -2.69
N TYR A 204 -1.73 27.49 -2.25
CA TYR A 204 -1.41 26.08 -2.46
C TYR A 204 -1.23 25.71 -3.93
N TRP A 205 -1.89 26.45 -4.83
CA TRP A 205 -1.74 26.27 -6.27
C TRP A 205 -0.30 26.38 -6.76
N PHE A 206 0.57 27.14 -6.10
CA PHE A 206 2.00 27.18 -6.44
C PHE A 206 2.67 25.82 -6.18
N ALA A 207 2.33 25.16 -5.08
CA ALA A 207 2.85 23.84 -4.73
C ALA A 207 2.25 22.74 -5.64
N ALA A 208 0.93 22.77 -5.87
CA ALA A 208 0.24 21.79 -6.70
C ALA A 208 0.57 21.92 -8.19
N SER A 209 0.74 23.14 -8.72
CA SER A 209 1.06 23.37 -10.14
C SER A 209 2.55 23.29 -10.45
N ARG A 210 3.42 23.16 -9.44
CA ARG A 210 4.88 23.10 -9.62
C ARG A 210 5.27 22.00 -10.61
N ASP A 211 6.32 22.26 -11.39
CA ASP A 211 6.89 21.25 -12.28
C ASP A 211 7.62 20.17 -11.48
N GLY A 212 7.62 18.96 -12.04
CA GLY A 212 8.09 17.74 -11.39
C GLY A 212 6.98 16.71 -11.20
N ASN A 213 7.35 15.48 -10.82
CA ASN A 213 6.44 14.36 -10.56
C ASN A 213 5.34 14.17 -11.63
N ARG A 214 5.67 14.37 -12.90
CA ARG A 214 4.79 14.09 -14.05
C ARG A 214 4.88 12.64 -14.47
N GLU A 215 4.10 12.25 -15.47
CA GLU A 215 4.08 10.89 -16.02
C GLU A 215 5.49 10.31 -16.26
N GLY A 216 6.38 11.07 -16.91
CA GLY A 216 7.76 10.64 -17.16
C GLY A 216 8.59 10.44 -15.89
N HIS A 217 8.31 11.13 -14.79
CA HIS A 217 8.99 10.92 -13.51
C HIS A 217 8.65 9.55 -12.90
N TYR A 218 7.37 9.16 -13.00
CA TYR A 218 6.86 7.93 -12.41
C TYR A 218 7.11 6.69 -13.26
N ARG A 219 6.96 6.83 -14.58
CA ARG A 219 7.07 5.73 -15.56
C ARG A 219 8.41 5.69 -16.29
N GLY A 220 9.27 6.70 -16.13
CA GLY A 220 10.64 6.67 -16.63
C GLY A 220 11.51 5.67 -15.86
N ASP A 221 12.65 5.33 -16.45
CA ASP A 221 13.57 4.35 -15.87
C ASP A 221 14.16 4.85 -14.55
N HIS A 222 13.97 4.05 -13.52
CA HIS A 222 14.48 4.30 -12.18
C HIS A 222 14.54 3.00 -11.39
N LEU A 223 15.75 2.46 -11.22
CA LEU A 223 15.98 1.34 -10.32
C LEU A 223 15.90 1.82 -8.86
N GLY A 224 15.09 1.18 -8.05
CA GLY A 224 14.98 1.48 -6.62
C GLY A 224 14.45 0.30 -5.82
N VAL A 225 14.51 0.44 -4.50
CA VAL A 225 14.03 -0.57 -3.54
C VAL A 225 13.19 0.10 -2.47
N THR A 226 12.00 -0.43 -2.22
CA THR A 226 11.10 0.07 -1.18
C THR A 226 10.46 -1.08 -0.41
N LEU A 227 10.16 -0.84 0.86
CA LEU A 227 9.23 -1.66 1.63
C LEU A 227 7.84 -1.07 1.44
N ALA A 228 6.92 -1.86 0.90
CA ALA A 228 5.58 -1.41 0.53
C ALA A 228 4.49 -2.38 0.99
N PHE A 229 3.27 -1.86 1.14
CA PHE A 229 2.05 -2.62 1.23
C PHE A 229 1.25 -2.41 -0.06
N GLY A 230 1.06 -3.47 -0.85
CA GLY A 230 0.24 -3.42 -2.06
C GLY A 230 -1.25 -3.49 -1.73
N LEU A 231 -2.08 -2.68 -2.41
CA LEU A 231 -3.52 -2.66 -2.13
C LEU A 231 -4.23 -3.87 -2.77
N PRO A 232 -4.98 -4.68 -2.00
CA PRO A 232 -5.65 -5.88 -2.52
C PRO A 232 -6.98 -5.54 -3.19
N LEU A 233 -6.95 -4.80 -4.31
CA LEU A 233 -8.15 -4.27 -4.98
C LEU A 233 -8.85 -5.26 -5.95
N GLU A 234 -8.25 -6.42 -6.24
CA GLU A 234 -8.81 -7.40 -7.19
C GLU A 234 -10.01 -8.18 -6.61
N GLU A 235 -10.92 -8.62 -7.49
CA GLU A 235 -12.10 -9.43 -7.13
C GLU A 235 -11.69 -10.74 -6.42
N GLY A 236 -12.36 -11.04 -5.29
CA GLY A 236 -12.02 -12.18 -4.41
C GLY A 236 -11.28 -11.77 -3.13
N ASN A 237 -10.89 -10.51 -3.00
CA ASN A 237 -10.40 -9.93 -1.76
C ASN A 237 -11.55 -9.47 -0.84
N VAL A 238 -11.19 -9.16 0.41
CA VAL A 238 -12.07 -8.65 1.48
C VAL A 238 -13.01 -7.55 0.95
N GLU A 239 -14.30 -7.61 1.31
CA GLU A 239 -15.37 -6.72 0.81
C GLU A 239 -14.99 -5.23 0.84
N ALA A 240 -14.32 -4.79 1.92
CA ALA A 240 -13.84 -3.41 2.07
C ALA A 240 -12.86 -2.98 0.96
N ALA A 241 -11.93 -3.85 0.57
CA ALA A 241 -10.92 -3.52 -0.44
C ALA A 241 -11.55 -3.40 -1.84
N THR A 242 -12.49 -4.29 -2.15
CA THR A 242 -13.30 -4.21 -3.39
C THR A 242 -14.08 -2.89 -3.44
N GLN A 243 -14.70 -2.49 -2.33
CA GLN A 243 -15.44 -1.23 -2.26
C GLN A 243 -14.53 -0.01 -2.42
N ILE A 244 -13.37 0.01 -1.78
CA ILE A 244 -12.40 1.10 -1.96
C ILE A 244 -11.90 1.16 -3.42
N GLY A 245 -11.69 0.02 -4.06
CA GLY A 245 -11.36 -0.06 -5.50
C GLY A 245 -12.44 0.58 -6.37
N ALA A 246 -13.71 0.29 -6.11
CA ALA A 246 -14.84 0.90 -6.81
C ALA A 246 -14.89 2.43 -6.62
N LEU A 247 -14.64 2.92 -5.40
CA LEU A 247 -14.57 4.36 -5.10
C LEU A 247 -13.38 5.04 -5.79
N ILE A 248 -12.21 4.40 -5.85
CA ILE A 248 -11.06 4.88 -6.63
C ILE A 248 -11.44 4.96 -8.12
N GLY A 249 -12.09 3.93 -8.67
CA GLY A 249 -12.54 3.90 -10.06
C GLY A 249 -13.50 5.05 -10.38
N ARG A 250 -14.50 5.27 -9.52
CA ARG A 250 -15.44 6.39 -9.63
C ARG A 250 -14.74 7.75 -9.58
N PHE A 251 -13.83 7.94 -8.62
CA PHE A 251 -13.05 9.16 -8.49
C PHE A 251 -12.27 9.47 -9.78
N ARG A 252 -11.58 8.47 -10.34
CA ARG A 252 -10.81 8.62 -11.60
C ARG A 252 -11.70 9.01 -12.77
N GLN A 253 -12.83 8.31 -12.95
CA GLN A 253 -13.79 8.61 -14.01
C GLN A 253 -14.30 10.04 -13.93
N ARG A 254 -14.57 10.52 -12.71
CA ARG A 254 -15.03 11.89 -12.48
C ARG A 254 -13.96 12.92 -12.82
N VAL A 255 -12.71 12.69 -12.41
CA VAL A 255 -11.60 13.56 -12.79
C VAL A 255 -11.41 13.57 -14.31
N ASP A 256 -11.49 12.42 -14.99
CA ASP A 256 -11.36 12.36 -16.45
C ASP A 256 -12.51 13.06 -17.19
N ALA A 257 -13.72 13.04 -16.63
CA ALA A 257 -14.87 13.73 -17.21
C ALA A 257 -14.74 15.26 -17.10
N GLU A 258 -14.26 15.76 -15.96
CA GLU A 258 -14.18 17.20 -15.69
C GLU A 258 -12.83 17.84 -16.11
N LEU A 259 -11.76 17.04 -16.19
CA LEU A 259 -10.40 17.45 -16.55
C LEU A 259 -9.80 16.50 -17.63
N PRO A 260 -10.41 16.43 -18.82
CA PRO A 260 -10.08 15.42 -19.83
C PRO A 260 -8.62 15.48 -20.26
N GLY A 261 -7.96 14.33 -20.21
CA GLY A 261 -6.57 14.18 -20.62
C GLY A 261 -5.54 14.80 -19.67
N MET A 262 -5.94 15.32 -18.50
CA MET A 262 -5.00 15.93 -17.55
C MET A 262 -4.15 14.89 -16.81
N TYR A 263 -4.76 13.74 -16.49
CA TYR A 263 -4.14 12.73 -15.61
C TYR A 263 -3.70 11.46 -16.34
N ALA A 264 -2.61 10.90 -15.83
CA ALA A 264 -2.14 9.55 -16.08
C ALA A 264 -2.35 8.73 -14.80
N TRP A 265 -3.32 7.83 -14.80
CA TRP A 265 -3.61 6.93 -13.68
C TRP A 265 -2.63 5.77 -13.65
N PHE A 266 -2.19 5.39 -12.45
CA PHE A 266 -1.36 4.19 -12.24
C PHE A 266 -2.23 2.94 -12.20
N GLY A 267 -1.71 1.82 -12.71
CA GLY A 267 -2.43 0.55 -12.72
C GLY A 267 -2.78 0.05 -11.31
N ASP A 268 -3.93 -0.59 -11.15
CA ASP A 268 -4.45 -1.02 -9.83
C ASP A 268 -3.49 -1.97 -9.10
N SER A 269 -2.83 -2.87 -9.84
CA SER A 269 -1.82 -3.79 -9.31
C SER A 269 -0.53 -3.12 -8.82
N SER A 270 -0.33 -1.84 -9.15
CA SER A 270 0.83 -1.04 -8.72
C SER A 270 0.52 -0.12 -7.54
N LEU A 271 -0.76 0.01 -7.17
CA LEU A 271 -1.17 0.87 -6.07
C LEU A 271 -0.67 0.31 -4.73
N HIS A 272 0.07 1.14 -4.00
CA HIS A 272 0.73 0.73 -2.78
C HIS A 272 0.90 1.91 -1.81
N VAL A 273 1.06 1.56 -0.53
CA VAL A 273 1.55 2.45 0.51
C VAL A 273 3.02 2.15 0.72
N THR A 274 3.88 3.15 0.57
CA THR A 274 5.29 3.01 0.96
C THR A 274 5.38 3.00 2.49
N LEU A 275 5.89 1.91 3.06
CA LEU A 275 6.18 1.80 4.48
C LEU A 275 7.56 2.39 4.80
N ARG A 276 8.55 2.14 3.95
CA ARG A 276 9.91 2.70 4.08
C ARG A 276 10.70 2.61 2.76
N GLY A 277 11.25 3.73 2.30
CA GLY A 277 12.23 3.71 1.20
C GLY A 277 13.56 3.09 1.66
N VAL A 278 14.13 2.19 0.84
CA VAL A 278 15.34 1.43 1.19
C VAL A 278 16.57 1.93 0.43
N ILE A 279 16.42 2.32 -0.84
CA ILE A 279 17.46 2.89 -1.71
C ILE A 279 16.86 3.98 -2.58
#